data_AF-A0A812XVV9-F1
#
_entry.id   AF-A0A812XVV9-F1
#
_cell.length_a   1.000
_cell.length_b   1.000
_cell.length_c   1.000
_cell.angle_alpha   90.00
_cell.angle_beta   90.00
_cell.angle_gamma   90.00
#
_symmetry.space_group_name_H-M   'P 1'
#
loop_
_entity.id
_entity.type
_entity.pdbx_description
1 polymer ?
#
loop_
_entity_poly.entity_id
_entity_poly.type
_entity_poly.pdbx_seq_one_letter_code
_entity_poly.pdbx_strand_id
1 'polypeptide(L)'
;MAGIGLILLGALLLVVEAFVPSGGIIGLVAAASAITGIVLLFKHDTTWGAIGLLTTLILGPMLFFWTLKLLPSTPLGKSMFGDSDEDIAARRDQESSRWREQRNALIDKTGTALTDLHPVGIVLINNERHDAIAKGKIIDKDTPIRVAAFVVFILVIILFNYFSLWFQALLSKANVGLMSIVAMRFRKVNSTVIVINKIRLVKAGITGIGTDDLENHYLAGGNVGNVVSAIIAASNARIELDWGVATAIDLAGRDILDAVNTSVNPKVIDCPNPTLGRPTIDAVAKDGIQLKARARVTVRTNLARLVGGATEETVVARVGEGIVSSIGSADSHAKVLENPDAISKAVLARGLDSGTAYEILSIDIADVDVGVNIGAKLQEDQAQADMKVAQARAEKQRALAVATEQEHKAEAQKNRALVVLAEAEVPKAMAEAFRSGNLGIMDFYRMKNIQADTSMRDSIADDKN
;
A
#
# COMPACT_ATOMS: atom_id res chain seq x y z
N MET A 1 6.13 -16.31 -67.90
CA MET A 1 4.68 -16.23 -68.19
C MET A 1 3.88 -17.40 -67.61
N ALA A 2 4.24 -18.66 -67.89
CA ALA A 2 3.51 -19.83 -67.37
C ALA A 2 3.36 -19.86 -65.83
N GLY A 3 4.39 -19.46 -65.07
CA GLY A 3 4.33 -19.44 -63.60
C GLY A 3 3.33 -18.44 -63.01
N ILE A 4 3.20 -17.25 -63.63
CA ILE A 4 2.20 -16.25 -63.22
C ILE A 4 0.78 -16.76 -63.50
N GLY A 5 0.57 -17.40 -64.65
CA GLY A 5 -0.72 -17.99 -65.02
C GLY A 5 -1.20 -19.05 -64.01
N LEU A 6 -0.28 -19.88 -63.49
CA LEU A 6 -0.61 -20.89 -62.48
C LEU A 6 -0.93 -20.28 -61.11
N ILE A 7 -0.25 -19.21 -60.71
CA ILE A 7 -0.57 -18.50 -59.46
C ILE A 7 -1.97 -17.86 -59.55
N LEU A 8 -2.30 -17.24 -60.69
CA LEU A 8 -3.63 -16.65 -60.91
C LEU A 8 -4.72 -17.73 -60.96
N LEU A 9 -4.45 -18.88 -61.59
CA LEU A 9 -5.36 -20.02 -61.59
C LEU A 9 -5.57 -20.56 -60.17
N GLY A 10 -4.50 -20.69 -59.39
CA GLY A 10 -4.57 -21.08 -57.98
C GLY A 10 -5.43 -20.11 -57.16
N ALA A 11 -5.23 -18.80 -57.33
CA ALA A 11 -6.05 -17.78 -56.65
C ALA A 11 -7.53 -17.86 -57.06
N LEU A 12 -7.83 -18.09 -58.34
CA LEU A 12 -9.20 -18.27 -58.84
C LEU A 12 -9.86 -19.52 -58.22
N LEU A 13 -9.16 -20.65 -58.21
CA LEU A 13 -9.67 -21.89 -57.63
C LEU A 13 -9.92 -21.77 -56.12
N LEU A 14 -9.09 -21.00 -55.42
CA LEU A 14 -9.28 -20.69 -54.00
C LEU A 14 -10.62 -19.95 -53.77
N VAL A 15 -10.92 -18.96 -54.62
CA VAL A 15 -12.23 -18.27 -54.59
C VAL A 15 -13.37 -19.25 -54.88
N VAL A 16 -13.21 -20.15 -55.86
CA VAL A 16 -14.24 -21.13 -56.23
C VAL A 16 -14.55 -22.12 -55.10
N GLU A 17 -13.55 -22.62 -54.36
CA GLU A 17 -13.77 -23.50 -53.19
C GLU A 17 -14.67 -22.85 -52.14
N ALA A 18 -14.57 -21.52 -51.94
CA ALA A 18 -15.42 -20.82 -50.99
C ALA A 18 -16.92 -20.84 -51.38
N PHE A 19 -17.22 -20.94 -52.68
CA PHE A 19 -18.60 -21.00 -53.19
C PHE A 19 -19.11 -22.43 -53.42
N VAL A 20 -18.21 -23.38 -53.67
CA VAL A 20 -18.54 -24.78 -53.93
C VAL A 20 -17.90 -25.62 -52.82
N PRO A 21 -18.68 -26.09 -51.83
CA PRO A 21 -18.14 -26.86 -50.71
C PRO A 21 -17.67 -28.23 -51.19
N SER A 22 -16.43 -28.28 -51.69
CA SER A 22 -15.82 -29.51 -52.22
C SER A 22 -15.14 -30.34 -51.13
N GLY A 23 -15.11 -29.82 -49.90
CA GLY A 23 -14.42 -30.44 -48.77
C GLY A 23 -12.91 -30.23 -48.81
N GLY A 24 -12.42 -29.22 -49.53
CA GLY A 24 -10.99 -28.89 -49.63
C GLY A 24 -10.27 -29.51 -50.82
N ILE A 25 -10.97 -30.24 -51.70
CA ILE A 25 -10.36 -30.86 -52.89
C ILE A 25 -9.91 -29.79 -53.89
N ILE A 26 -10.75 -28.77 -54.15
CA ILE A 26 -10.40 -27.66 -55.05
C ILE A 26 -9.30 -26.79 -54.42
N GLY A 27 -9.32 -26.60 -53.10
CA GLY A 27 -8.28 -25.92 -52.32
C GLY A 27 -6.91 -26.59 -52.41
N LEU A 28 -6.87 -27.93 -52.38
CA LEU A 28 -5.62 -28.69 -52.59
C LEU A 28 -5.08 -28.50 -54.01
N VAL A 29 -5.94 -28.53 -55.03
CA VAL A 29 -5.55 -28.27 -56.43
C VAL A 29 -5.07 -26.83 -56.61
N ALA A 30 -5.73 -25.87 -55.95
CA ALA A 30 -5.34 -24.47 -55.94
C ALA A 30 -3.93 -24.28 -55.35
N ALA A 31 -3.65 -24.91 -54.21
CA ALA A 31 -2.34 -24.86 -53.56
C ALA A 31 -1.25 -25.50 -54.42
N ALA A 32 -1.52 -26.68 -54.99
CA ALA A 32 -0.57 -27.36 -55.89
C ALA A 32 -0.26 -26.50 -57.13
N SER A 33 -1.27 -25.86 -57.71
CA SER A 33 -1.11 -24.94 -58.84
C SER A 33 -0.25 -23.73 -58.47
N ALA A 34 -0.54 -23.07 -57.35
CA ALA A 34 0.22 -21.91 -56.88
C ALA A 34 1.68 -22.26 -56.55
N ILE A 35 1.94 -23.38 -55.87
CA ILE A 35 3.30 -23.87 -55.56
C ILE A 35 4.07 -24.15 -56.86
N THR A 36 3.44 -24.85 -57.82
CA THR A 36 4.06 -25.13 -59.13
C THR A 36 4.38 -23.83 -59.87
N GLY A 37 3.48 -22.84 -59.81
CA GLY A 37 3.69 -21.52 -60.39
C GLY A 37 4.89 -20.77 -59.78
N ILE A 38 5.01 -20.78 -58.46
CA ILE A 38 6.14 -20.16 -57.74
C ILE A 38 7.46 -20.83 -58.11
N VAL A 39 7.51 -22.17 -58.14
CA VAL A 39 8.72 -22.92 -58.51
C VAL A 39 9.18 -22.57 -59.93
N LEU A 40 8.25 -22.44 -60.88
CA LEU A 40 8.57 -22.04 -62.24
C LEU A 40 9.10 -20.60 -62.32
N LEU A 41 8.64 -19.69 -61.46
CA LEU A 41 9.16 -18.33 -61.39
C LEU A 41 10.58 -18.29 -60.83
N PHE A 42 10.88 -19.06 -59.77
CA PHE A 42 12.25 -19.18 -59.23
C PHE A 42 13.23 -19.78 -60.23
N LYS A 43 12.78 -20.70 -61.09
CA LYS A 43 13.61 -21.27 -62.17
C LYS A 43 13.95 -20.27 -63.27
N HIS A 44 13.10 -19.25 -63.49
CA HIS A 44 13.35 -18.23 -64.49
C HIS A 44 14.29 -17.16 -63.96
N ASP A 45 14.02 -16.65 -62.76
CA ASP A 45 14.84 -15.62 -62.12
C ASP A 45 14.49 -15.49 -60.62
N THR A 46 15.49 -15.25 -59.78
CA THR A 46 15.32 -15.23 -58.32
C THR A 46 14.44 -14.08 -57.86
N THR A 47 14.53 -12.90 -58.48
CA THR A 47 13.67 -11.76 -58.15
C THR A 47 12.21 -12.03 -58.48
N TRP A 48 11.92 -12.63 -59.63
CA TRP A 48 10.53 -13.01 -59.99
C TRP A 48 9.95 -14.12 -59.11
N GLY A 49 10.77 -15.07 -58.69
CA GLY A 49 10.36 -16.09 -57.71
C GLY A 49 9.98 -15.48 -56.36
N ALA A 50 10.81 -14.58 -55.82
CA ALA A 50 10.56 -13.92 -54.54
C ALA A 50 9.29 -13.05 -54.57
N ILE A 51 9.08 -12.28 -55.65
CA ILE A 51 7.86 -11.47 -55.84
C ILE A 51 6.62 -12.37 -55.91
N GLY A 52 6.67 -13.46 -56.67
CA GLY A 52 5.55 -14.40 -56.79
C GLY A 52 5.18 -15.08 -55.46
N LEU A 53 6.17 -15.45 -54.65
CA LEU A 53 5.97 -16.04 -53.33
C LEU A 53 5.36 -15.04 -52.33
N LEU A 54 5.91 -13.83 -52.24
CA LEU A 54 5.36 -12.76 -51.39
C LEU A 54 3.93 -12.41 -51.78
N THR A 55 3.67 -12.29 -53.08
CA THR A 55 2.32 -12.01 -53.59
C THR A 55 1.37 -13.12 -53.18
N THR A 56 1.73 -14.39 -53.35
CA THR A 56 0.84 -15.52 -52.99
C THR A 56 0.58 -15.58 -51.49
N LEU A 57 1.60 -15.32 -50.65
CA LEU A 57 1.48 -15.36 -49.19
C LEU A 57 0.59 -14.24 -48.63
N ILE A 58 0.56 -13.08 -49.29
CA ILE A 58 -0.28 -11.93 -48.88
C ILE A 58 -1.66 -12.04 -49.51
N LEU A 59 -1.72 -12.18 -50.84
CA LEU A 59 -2.95 -12.13 -51.62
C LEU A 59 -3.82 -13.38 -51.40
N GLY A 60 -3.23 -14.55 -51.14
CA GLY A 60 -3.96 -15.79 -50.91
C GLY A 60 -4.86 -15.74 -49.66
N PRO A 61 -4.31 -15.51 -48.46
CA PRO A 61 -5.12 -15.34 -47.24
C PRO A 61 -6.05 -14.13 -47.31
N MET A 62 -5.62 -13.03 -47.93
CA MET A 62 -6.46 -11.84 -48.10
C MET A 62 -7.68 -12.14 -48.98
N LEU A 63 -7.49 -12.82 -50.12
CA LEU A 63 -8.60 -13.25 -50.97
C LEU A 63 -9.51 -14.23 -50.23
N PHE A 64 -8.95 -15.22 -49.53
CA PHE A 64 -9.76 -16.17 -48.77
C PHE A 64 -10.62 -15.48 -47.70
N PHE A 65 -10.03 -14.59 -46.90
CA PHE A 65 -10.77 -13.81 -45.91
C PHE A 65 -11.85 -12.94 -46.55
N TRP A 66 -11.53 -12.29 -47.68
CA TRP A 66 -12.49 -11.47 -48.40
C TRP A 66 -13.64 -12.30 -48.98
N THR A 67 -13.36 -13.51 -49.47
CA THR A 67 -14.39 -14.44 -49.94
C THR A 67 -15.27 -14.93 -48.81
N LEU A 68 -14.73 -15.23 -47.62
CA LEU A 68 -15.54 -15.58 -46.44
C LEU A 68 -16.42 -14.41 -45.98
N LYS A 69 -15.94 -13.16 -46.12
CA LYS A 69 -16.72 -11.97 -45.82
C LYS A 69 -17.80 -11.68 -46.87
N LEU A 70 -17.56 -12.04 -48.13
CA LEU A 70 -18.53 -11.88 -49.22
C LEU A 70 -19.54 -13.02 -49.31
N LEU A 71 -19.18 -14.24 -48.91
CA LEU A 71 -20.03 -15.43 -49.00
C LEU A 71 -21.45 -15.18 -48.44
N PRO A 72 -21.64 -14.58 -47.25
CA PRO A 72 -22.98 -14.30 -46.70
C PRO A 72 -23.82 -13.33 -47.52
N SER A 73 -23.17 -12.42 -48.27
CA SER A 73 -23.87 -11.42 -49.09
C SER A 73 -24.36 -11.96 -50.44
N THR A 74 -23.91 -13.14 -50.85
CA THR A 74 -24.29 -13.78 -52.12
C THR A 74 -25.56 -14.62 -51.98
N PRO A 75 -26.34 -14.82 -53.06
CA PRO A 75 -27.59 -15.58 -53.00
C PRO A 75 -27.41 -17.03 -52.50
N LEU A 76 -26.25 -17.65 -52.79
CA LEU A 76 -25.92 -18.97 -52.28
C LEU A 76 -25.68 -18.95 -50.76
N GLY A 77 -24.94 -17.96 -50.26
CA GLY A 77 -24.67 -17.82 -48.82
C GLY A 77 -25.90 -17.44 -48.00
N LYS A 78 -26.79 -16.59 -48.53
CA LYS A 78 -28.09 -16.30 -47.90
C LYS A 78 -28.98 -17.53 -47.77
N SER A 79 -28.88 -18.47 -48.71
CA SER A 79 -29.59 -19.75 -48.63
C SER A 79 -28.99 -20.74 -47.64
N MET A 80 -27.67 -20.65 -47.36
CA MET A 80 -26.97 -21.54 -46.42
C MET A 80 -26.94 -21.02 -44.97
N PHE A 81 -26.86 -19.71 -44.77
CA PHE A 81 -26.66 -19.08 -43.45
C PHE A 81 -27.82 -18.16 -43.00
N GLY A 82 -28.84 -17.94 -43.83
CA GLY A 82 -29.95 -17.03 -43.56
C GLY A 82 -29.64 -15.56 -43.86
N ASP A 83 -30.62 -14.68 -43.63
CA ASP A 83 -30.43 -13.23 -43.71
C ASP A 83 -29.44 -12.78 -42.61
N SER A 84 -28.57 -11.81 -42.95
CA SER A 84 -27.53 -11.33 -42.03
C SER A 84 -28.12 -10.53 -40.86
N ASP A 85 -27.43 -10.51 -39.72
CA ASP A 85 -27.84 -9.70 -38.55
C ASP A 85 -27.95 -8.20 -38.89
N GLU A 86 -27.17 -7.70 -39.85
CA GLU A 86 -27.27 -6.33 -40.38
C GLU A 86 -28.56 -6.11 -41.20
N ASP A 87 -28.99 -7.09 -42.01
CA ASP A 87 -30.24 -7.02 -42.76
C ASP A 87 -31.46 -7.03 -41.81
N ILE A 88 -31.38 -7.80 -40.71
CA ILE A 88 -32.41 -7.85 -39.67
C ILE A 88 -32.45 -6.53 -38.88
N ALA A 89 -31.28 -5.98 -38.53
CA ALA A 89 -31.16 -4.70 -37.84
C ALA A 89 -31.69 -3.53 -38.70
N ALA A 90 -31.35 -3.49 -39.99
CA ALA A 90 -31.80 -2.45 -40.90
C ALA A 90 -33.32 -2.45 -41.11
N ARG A 91 -33.96 -3.63 -41.19
CA ARG A 91 -35.43 -3.74 -41.26
C ARG A 91 -36.09 -3.25 -39.98
N ARG A 92 -35.55 -3.63 -38.82
CA ARG A 92 -36.08 -3.24 -37.51
C ARG A 92 -35.96 -1.73 -37.26
N ASP A 93 -34.91 -1.10 -37.74
CA ASP A 93 -34.72 0.36 -37.66
C ASP A 93 -35.62 1.14 -38.63
N GLN A 94 -35.82 0.64 -39.86
CA GLN A 94 -36.81 1.22 -40.78
C GLN A 94 -38.24 1.13 -40.23
N GLU A 95 -38.62 -0.03 -39.69
CA GLU A 95 -39.94 -0.26 -39.11
C GLU A 95 -40.17 0.62 -37.86
N SER A 96 -39.15 0.74 -37.00
CA SER A 96 -39.16 1.63 -35.83
C SER A 96 -39.27 3.11 -36.22
N SER A 97 -38.65 3.53 -37.32
CA SER A 97 -38.69 4.91 -37.80
C SER A 97 -40.06 5.27 -38.37
N ARG A 98 -40.67 4.37 -39.15
CA ARG A 98 -42.06 4.53 -39.65
C ARG A 98 -43.07 4.63 -38.51
N TRP A 99 -42.93 3.79 -37.47
CA TRP A 99 -43.80 3.83 -36.29
C TRP A 99 -43.67 5.16 -35.51
N ARG A 100 -42.46 5.75 -35.46
CA ARG A 100 -42.21 7.05 -34.83
C ARG A 100 -42.84 8.20 -35.62
N GLU A 101 -42.70 8.20 -36.94
CA GLU A 101 -43.32 9.21 -37.81
C GLU A 101 -44.85 9.16 -37.74
N GLN A 102 -45.44 7.97 -37.83
CA GLN A 102 -46.89 7.78 -37.70
C GLN A 102 -47.42 8.27 -36.34
N ARG A 103 -46.73 7.94 -35.24
CA ARG A 103 -47.11 8.41 -33.90
C ARG A 103 -46.96 9.91 -33.72
N ASN A 104 -45.88 10.51 -34.26
CA ASN A 104 -45.69 11.96 -34.19
C ASN A 104 -46.77 12.70 -35.00
N ALA A 105 -47.24 12.11 -36.09
CA ALA A 105 -48.36 12.64 -36.88
C ALA A 105 -49.73 12.56 -36.16
N LEU A 106 -49.82 11.89 -35.02
CA LEU A 106 -51.01 11.86 -34.16
C LEU A 106 -51.00 12.95 -33.09
N ILE A 107 -49.87 13.64 -32.86
CA ILE A 107 -49.76 14.74 -31.89
C ILE A 107 -50.69 15.89 -32.30
N ASP A 108 -51.35 16.51 -31.31
CA ASP A 108 -52.37 17.57 -31.42
C ASP A 108 -53.69 17.17 -32.08
N LYS A 109 -53.86 15.89 -32.43
CA LYS A 109 -55.14 15.36 -32.91
C LYS A 109 -56.07 14.99 -31.75
N THR A 110 -57.35 15.07 -32.03
CA THR A 110 -58.43 14.67 -31.12
C THR A 110 -59.03 13.33 -31.54
N GLY A 111 -59.49 12.56 -30.57
CA GLY A 111 -60.09 11.25 -30.77
C GLY A 111 -61.12 10.92 -29.68
N THR A 112 -61.62 9.69 -29.66
CA THR A 112 -62.53 9.19 -28.63
C THR A 112 -62.08 7.81 -28.13
N ALA A 113 -62.37 7.48 -26.88
CA ALA A 113 -62.18 6.12 -26.37
C ALA A 113 -63.24 5.19 -27.00
N LEU A 114 -62.82 4.22 -27.83
CA LEU A 114 -63.74 3.31 -28.51
C LEU A 114 -64.20 2.18 -27.58
N THR A 115 -63.35 1.80 -26.62
CA THR A 115 -63.64 0.84 -25.55
C THR A 115 -63.28 1.45 -24.21
N ASP A 116 -63.84 0.90 -23.13
CA ASP A 116 -63.37 1.24 -21.77
C ASP A 116 -61.88 0.88 -21.65
N LEU A 117 -61.06 1.81 -21.17
CA LEU A 117 -59.63 1.60 -20.98
C LEU A 117 -59.37 1.14 -19.54
N HIS A 118 -59.26 -0.18 -19.34
CA HIS A 118 -59.04 -0.79 -18.02
C HIS A 118 -57.94 -1.87 -18.00
N PRO A 119 -56.65 -1.51 -17.93
CA PRO A 119 -56.04 -0.24 -18.32
C PRO A 119 -55.75 -0.18 -19.83
N VAL A 120 -55.86 -1.30 -20.54
CA VAL A 120 -55.65 -1.38 -21.99
C VAL A 120 -57.00 -1.27 -22.70
N GLY A 121 -57.04 -0.54 -23.80
CA GLY A 121 -58.25 -0.34 -24.59
C GLY A 121 -57.92 0.33 -25.92
N ILE A 122 -58.94 0.49 -26.76
CA ILE A 122 -58.80 1.04 -28.10
C ILE A 122 -59.28 2.49 -28.10
N VAL A 123 -58.48 3.36 -28.68
CA VAL A 123 -58.87 4.75 -28.96
C VAL A 123 -58.99 4.97 -30.46
N LEU A 124 -59.96 5.79 -30.85
CA LEU A 124 -60.20 6.18 -32.23
C LEU A 124 -59.64 7.59 -32.44
N ILE A 125 -58.57 7.72 -33.22
CA ILE A 125 -57.96 9.01 -33.57
C ILE A 125 -57.95 9.09 -35.09
N ASN A 126 -58.50 10.16 -35.69
CA ASN A 126 -58.59 10.29 -37.16
C ASN A 126 -59.27 9.10 -37.87
N ASN A 127 -60.30 8.51 -37.26
CA ASN A 127 -60.98 7.30 -37.77
C ASN A 127 -60.11 6.03 -37.81
N GLU A 128 -58.90 6.05 -37.24
CA GLU A 128 -58.03 4.88 -37.09
C GLU A 128 -58.02 4.41 -35.63
N ARG A 129 -57.98 3.08 -35.46
CA ARG A 129 -57.95 2.42 -34.15
C ARG A 129 -56.51 2.32 -33.68
N HIS A 130 -56.22 2.85 -32.50
CA HIS A 130 -54.91 2.74 -31.86
C HIS A 130 -55.07 2.12 -30.47
N ASP A 131 -54.14 1.24 -30.12
CA ASP A 131 -54.07 0.71 -28.77
C ASP A 131 -53.53 1.78 -27.82
N ALA A 132 -54.24 1.98 -26.71
CA ALA A 132 -53.86 2.92 -25.68
C ALA A 132 -53.89 2.25 -24.30
N ILE A 133 -53.08 2.79 -23.40
CA ILE A 133 -52.99 2.35 -22.01
C ILE A 133 -53.32 3.54 -21.12
N ALA A 134 -54.40 3.46 -20.36
CA ALA A 134 -54.75 4.43 -19.34
C ALA A 134 -53.78 4.34 -18.17
N LYS A 135 -53.02 5.41 -17.92
CA LYS A 135 -52.21 5.56 -16.72
C LYS A 135 -53.05 6.23 -15.62
N GLY A 136 -53.60 5.43 -14.71
CA GLY A 136 -54.35 5.91 -13.55
C GLY A 136 -55.74 5.30 -13.46
N LYS A 137 -56.78 6.10 -13.72
CA LYS A 137 -58.19 5.69 -13.61
C LYS A 137 -58.70 5.07 -14.91
N ILE A 138 -59.78 4.29 -14.77
CA ILE A 138 -60.56 3.77 -15.89
C ILE A 138 -61.09 4.97 -16.70
N ILE A 139 -60.96 4.89 -18.02
CA ILE A 139 -61.55 5.89 -18.94
C ILE A 139 -62.71 5.20 -19.65
N ASP A 140 -63.91 5.73 -19.44
CA ASP A 140 -65.13 5.18 -20.01
C ASP A 140 -65.17 5.38 -21.53
N LYS A 141 -65.86 4.48 -22.22
CA LYS A 141 -66.14 4.56 -23.65
C LYS A 141 -66.81 5.90 -24.02
N ASP A 142 -66.49 6.36 -25.22
CA ASP A 142 -66.91 7.63 -25.84
C ASP A 142 -66.32 8.90 -25.19
N THR A 143 -65.41 8.75 -24.22
CA THR A 143 -64.68 9.90 -23.65
C THR A 143 -63.80 10.57 -24.72
N PRO A 144 -63.88 11.89 -24.92
CA PRO A 144 -63.02 12.60 -25.85
C PRO A 144 -61.58 12.66 -25.33
N ILE A 145 -60.62 12.38 -26.21
CA ILE A 145 -59.19 12.38 -25.90
C ILE A 145 -58.43 13.33 -26.83
N ARG A 146 -57.33 13.91 -26.34
CA ARG A 146 -56.39 14.71 -27.14
C ARG A 146 -54.98 14.13 -26.98
N VAL A 147 -54.28 13.96 -28.09
CA VAL A 147 -52.90 13.47 -28.10
C VAL A 147 -51.95 14.65 -27.91
N ALA A 148 -51.12 14.62 -26.88
CA ALA A 148 -50.12 15.66 -26.62
C ALA A 148 -48.71 15.07 -26.55
N ALA A 149 -47.71 15.84 -26.99
CA ALA A 149 -46.30 15.43 -26.94
C ALA A 149 -45.76 15.42 -25.50
N PHE A 150 -45.32 14.26 -25.03
CA PHE A 150 -44.70 14.10 -23.70
C PHE A 150 -43.37 14.87 -23.55
N VAL A 151 -42.73 15.26 -24.66
CA VAL A 151 -41.44 15.97 -24.70
C VAL A 151 -41.53 17.38 -24.09
N VAL A 152 -42.64 18.10 -24.31
CA VAL A 152 -42.84 19.44 -23.73
C VAL A 152 -42.91 19.36 -22.20
N PHE A 153 -43.55 18.33 -21.67
CA PHE A 153 -43.65 18.10 -20.22
C PHE A 153 -42.28 17.84 -19.58
N ILE A 154 -41.41 17.05 -20.21
CA ILE A 154 -40.04 16.81 -19.75
C ILE A 154 -39.22 18.11 -19.75
N LEU A 155 -39.33 18.91 -20.82
CA LEU A 155 -38.59 20.17 -20.94
C LEU A 155 -39.01 21.18 -19.86
N VAL A 156 -40.31 21.25 -19.54
CA VAL A 156 -40.84 22.07 -18.44
C VAL A 156 -40.30 21.61 -17.08
N ILE A 157 -40.26 20.30 -16.81
CA ILE A 157 -39.69 19.78 -15.55
C ILE A 157 -38.20 20.14 -15.41
N ILE A 158 -37.43 19.99 -16.49
CA ILE A 158 -36.02 20.34 -16.50
C ILE A 158 -35.83 21.82 -16.20
N LEU A 159 -36.59 22.70 -16.87
CA LEU A 159 -36.52 24.15 -16.66
C LEU A 159 -36.97 24.55 -15.25
N PHE A 160 -38.00 23.89 -14.71
CA PHE A 160 -38.52 24.12 -13.37
C PHE A 160 -37.49 23.82 -12.27
N ASN A 161 -36.67 22.77 -12.44
CA ASN A 161 -35.61 22.44 -11.48
C ASN A 161 -34.55 23.56 -11.37
N TYR A 162 -34.17 24.17 -12.50
CA TYR A 162 -33.23 25.30 -12.50
C TYR A 162 -33.85 26.56 -11.91
N PHE A 163 -35.11 26.83 -12.24
CA PHE A 163 -35.86 27.96 -11.70
C PHE A 163 -36.00 27.87 -10.17
N SER A 164 -36.29 26.69 -9.64
CA SER A 164 -36.40 26.46 -8.19
C SER A 164 -35.10 26.79 -7.44
N LEU A 165 -33.96 26.31 -7.96
CA LEU A 165 -32.64 26.60 -7.38
C LEU A 165 -32.30 28.10 -7.42
N TRP A 166 -32.54 28.75 -8.56
CA TRP A 166 -32.35 30.20 -8.69
C TRP A 166 -33.24 30.99 -7.73
N PHE A 167 -34.51 30.60 -7.60
CA PHE A 167 -35.46 31.26 -6.72
C PHE A 167 -35.06 31.15 -5.24
N GLN A 168 -34.55 30.00 -4.81
CA GLN A 168 -33.99 29.81 -3.46
C GLN A 168 -32.80 30.73 -3.19
N ALA A 169 -31.92 30.92 -4.18
CA ALA A 169 -30.78 31.84 -4.08
C ALA A 169 -31.26 33.29 -3.95
N LEU A 170 -32.21 33.70 -4.80
CA LEU A 170 -32.78 35.05 -4.80
C LEU A 170 -33.44 35.41 -3.47
N LEU A 171 -34.29 34.53 -2.93
CA LEU A 171 -34.94 34.73 -1.62
C LEU A 171 -33.93 34.85 -0.47
N SER A 172 -32.80 34.16 -0.61
CA SER A 172 -31.71 34.19 0.38
C SER A 172 -30.74 35.36 0.18
N LYS A 173 -30.98 36.24 -0.81
CA LYS A 173 -30.05 37.30 -1.25
C LYS A 173 -28.65 36.77 -1.60
N ALA A 174 -28.58 35.50 -2.02
CA ALA A 174 -27.38 34.92 -2.57
C ALA A 174 -27.30 35.35 -4.04
N ASN A 175 -26.37 36.26 -4.36
CA ASN A 175 -26.16 36.85 -5.70
C ASN A 175 -25.71 35.80 -6.74
N VAL A 176 -26.62 34.91 -7.14
CA VAL A 176 -26.41 33.91 -8.19
C VAL A 176 -27.44 34.13 -9.29
N GLY A 177 -26.97 34.46 -10.48
CA GLY A 177 -27.84 34.68 -11.65
C GLY A 177 -28.40 33.37 -12.21
N LEU A 178 -29.53 33.45 -12.91
CA LEU A 178 -30.08 32.29 -13.63
C LEU A 178 -29.08 31.80 -14.70
N MET A 179 -28.43 32.73 -15.40
CA MET A 179 -27.43 32.42 -16.41
C MET A 179 -26.19 31.73 -15.82
N SER A 180 -25.76 32.07 -14.60
CA SER A 180 -24.61 31.41 -13.97
C SER A 180 -24.92 29.97 -13.59
N ILE A 181 -26.14 29.68 -13.12
CA ILE A 181 -26.57 28.30 -12.81
C ILE A 181 -26.55 27.41 -14.05
N VAL A 182 -26.96 27.95 -15.20
CA VAL A 182 -26.88 27.24 -16.48
C VAL A 182 -25.43 27.10 -16.93
N ALA A 183 -24.62 28.15 -16.80
CA ALA A 183 -23.20 28.14 -17.16
C ALA A 183 -22.38 27.12 -16.33
N MET A 184 -22.68 26.96 -15.03
CA MET A 184 -22.08 25.94 -14.17
C MET A 184 -22.20 24.53 -14.77
N ARG A 185 -23.36 24.21 -15.37
CA ARG A 185 -23.59 22.90 -16.01
C ARG A 185 -22.66 22.68 -17.20
N PHE A 186 -22.45 23.70 -18.02
CA PHE A 186 -21.51 23.63 -19.15
C PHE A 186 -20.06 23.50 -18.68
N ARG A 187 -19.72 24.13 -17.55
CA ARG A 187 -18.42 23.97 -16.87
C ARG A 187 -18.27 22.65 -16.11
N LYS A 188 -19.26 21.75 -16.16
CA LYS A 188 -19.33 20.48 -15.38
C LYS A 188 -19.26 20.67 -13.86
N VAL A 189 -19.71 21.83 -13.37
CA VAL A 189 -19.84 22.13 -11.94
C VAL A 189 -21.25 21.80 -11.46
N ASN A 190 -21.38 21.16 -10.30
CA ASN A 190 -22.69 20.87 -9.72
C ASN A 190 -23.33 22.13 -9.12
N SER A 191 -24.28 22.72 -9.85
CA SER A 191 -24.94 23.97 -9.47
C SER A 191 -25.68 23.90 -8.14
N THR A 192 -26.24 22.74 -7.78
CA THR A 192 -26.92 22.54 -6.49
C THR A 192 -25.95 22.72 -5.32
N VAL A 193 -24.76 22.13 -5.41
CA VAL A 193 -23.74 22.23 -4.36
C VAL A 193 -23.28 23.68 -4.19
N ILE A 194 -23.04 24.39 -5.30
CA ILE A 194 -22.58 25.78 -5.27
C ILE A 194 -23.66 26.70 -4.69
N VAL A 195 -24.89 26.62 -5.20
CA VAL A 195 -25.99 27.49 -4.78
C VAL A 195 -26.34 27.28 -3.31
N ILE A 196 -26.47 26.04 -2.86
CA ILE A 196 -26.81 25.74 -1.46
C ILE A 196 -25.71 26.25 -0.52
N ASN A 197 -24.43 26.01 -0.84
CA ASN A 197 -23.35 26.48 0.02
C ASN A 197 -23.19 28.01 -0.02
N LYS A 198 -23.48 28.65 -1.16
CA LYS A 198 -23.54 30.11 -1.25
C LYS A 198 -24.64 30.69 -0.37
N ILE A 199 -25.82 30.07 -0.35
CA ILE A 199 -26.91 30.43 0.56
C ILE A 199 -26.46 30.28 2.01
N ARG A 200 -25.79 29.18 2.38
CA ARG A 200 -25.29 28.95 3.74
C ARG A 200 -24.31 30.05 4.19
N LEU A 201 -23.37 30.45 3.33
CA LEU A 201 -22.44 31.53 3.62
C LEU A 201 -23.17 32.86 3.88
N VAL A 202 -24.10 33.25 3.01
CA VAL A 202 -24.86 34.50 3.16
C VAL A 202 -25.74 34.48 4.41
N LYS A 203 -26.37 33.34 4.72
CA LYS A 203 -27.17 33.17 5.96
C LYS A 203 -26.31 33.22 7.22
N ALA A 204 -25.03 32.86 7.14
CA ALA A 204 -24.06 33.02 8.22
C ALA A 204 -23.45 34.43 8.30
N GLY A 205 -23.86 35.37 7.44
CA GLY A 205 -23.33 36.73 7.39
C GLY A 205 -22.01 36.87 6.61
N ILE A 206 -21.53 35.81 5.96
CA ILE A 206 -20.25 35.77 5.25
C ILE A 206 -20.49 36.09 3.78
N THR A 207 -20.25 37.34 3.38
CA THR A 207 -20.54 37.84 2.02
C THR A 207 -19.32 38.01 1.14
N GLY A 208 -18.11 37.94 1.70
CA GLY A 208 -16.84 38.18 0.98
C GLY A 208 -16.43 37.10 -0.02
N ILE A 209 -17.00 35.90 0.05
CA ILE A 209 -16.64 34.77 -0.83
C ILE A 209 -17.53 34.80 -2.08
N GLY A 210 -16.94 34.88 -3.28
CA GLY A 210 -17.65 34.93 -4.55
C GLY A 210 -18.29 33.59 -4.94
N THR A 211 -19.19 33.62 -5.93
CA THR A 211 -19.70 32.37 -6.54
C THR A 211 -18.59 31.68 -7.33
N ASP A 212 -17.76 32.44 -8.05
CA ASP A 212 -16.64 31.91 -8.82
C ASP A 212 -15.59 31.21 -7.94
N ASP A 213 -15.36 31.68 -6.72
CA ASP A 213 -14.44 31.03 -5.77
C ASP A 213 -14.90 29.62 -5.38
N LEU A 214 -16.20 29.44 -5.17
CA LEU A 214 -16.80 28.13 -4.90
C LEU A 214 -16.68 27.21 -6.11
N GLU A 215 -16.90 27.74 -7.31
CA GLU A 215 -16.76 26.99 -8.57
C GLU A 215 -15.30 26.58 -8.83
N ASN A 216 -14.35 27.50 -8.61
CA ASN A 216 -12.92 27.24 -8.78
C ASN A 216 -12.45 26.11 -7.84
N HIS A 217 -12.87 26.14 -6.57
CA HIS A 217 -12.56 25.08 -5.62
C HIS A 217 -13.17 23.73 -6.02
N TYR A 218 -14.42 23.74 -6.50
CA TYR A 218 -15.09 22.53 -7.00
C TYR A 218 -14.36 21.93 -8.21
N LEU A 219 -13.95 22.79 -9.16
CA LEU A 219 -13.20 22.38 -10.36
C LEU A 219 -11.80 21.87 -10.03
N ALA A 220 -11.18 22.38 -8.97
CA ALA A 220 -9.92 21.86 -8.44
C ALA A 220 -10.07 20.47 -7.78
N GLY A 221 -11.30 19.96 -7.65
CA GLY A 221 -11.60 18.67 -7.03
C GLY A 221 -11.81 18.74 -5.52
N GLY A 222 -11.93 19.93 -4.95
CA GLY A 222 -12.15 20.14 -3.53
C GLY A 222 -13.61 19.97 -3.08
N ASN A 223 -13.81 19.78 -1.77
CA ASN A 223 -15.11 19.67 -1.14
C ASN A 223 -15.62 21.02 -0.65
N VAL A 224 -16.36 21.71 -1.52
CA VAL A 224 -17.00 23.01 -1.21
C VAL A 224 -17.86 22.95 0.06
N GLY A 225 -18.58 21.86 0.28
CA GLY A 225 -19.46 21.70 1.44
C GLY A 225 -18.70 21.66 2.76
N ASN A 226 -17.55 20.97 2.79
CA ASN A 226 -16.72 20.84 3.99
C ASN A 226 -16.07 22.19 4.33
N VAL A 227 -15.45 22.84 3.34
CA VAL A 227 -14.81 24.16 3.50
C VAL A 227 -15.80 25.21 4.00
N VAL A 228 -17.00 25.27 3.40
CA VAL A 228 -18.03 26.23 3.81
C VAL A 228 -18.51 25.96 5.24
N SER A 229 -18.65 24.68 5.62
CA SER A 229 -19.03 24.33 6.99
C SER A 229 -17.95 24.75 8.00
N ALA A 230 -16.66 24.56 7.65
CA ALA A 230 -15.53 24.95 8.47
C ALA A 230 -15.41 26.48 8.61
N ILE A 231 -15.63 27.24 7.54
CA ILE A 231 -15.62 28.71 7.57
C ILE A 231 -16.76 29.25 8.44
N ILE A 232 -17.96 28.68 8.35
CA ILE A 232 -19.08 29.06 9.22
C ILE A 232 -18.76 28.74 10.68
N ALA A 233 -18.19 27.56 10.96
CA ALA A 233 -17.76 27.18 12.31
C ALA A 233 -16.69 28.13 12.86
N ALA A 234 -15.69 28.47 12.06
CA ALA A 234 -14.62 29.40 12.41
C ALA A 234 -15.18 30.81 12.70
N SER A 235 -16.07 31.32 11.84
CA SER A 235 -16.73 32.62 12.03
C SER A 235 -17.54 32.67 13.32
N ASN A 236 -18.31 31.61 13.63
CA ASN A 236 -19.08 31.53 14.87
C ASN A 236 -18.17 31.50 16.12
N ALA A 237 -16.99 30.90 16.00
CA ALA A 237 -15.98 30.87 17.05
C ALA A 237 -15.03 32.08 17.07
N ARG A 238 -15.24 33.07 16.19
CA ARG A 238 -14.38 34.27 16.00
C ARG A 238 -12.93 33.92 15.67
N ILE A 239 -12.72 32.86 14.91
CA ILE A 239 -11.42 32.46 14.36
C ILE A 239 -11.31 33.01 12.95
N GLU A 240 -10.23 33.75 12.67
CA GLU A 240 -9.94 34.22 11.32
C GLU A 240 -9.48 33.05 10.45
N LEU A 241 -10.30 32.70 9.45
CA LEU A 241 -9.99 31.67 8.46
C LEU A 241 -10.25 32.24 7.06
N ASP A 242 -9.17 32.50 6.34
CA ASP A 242 -9.23 32.97 4.96
C ASP A 242 -9.67 31.86 4.00
N TRP A 243 -10.38 32.23 2.93
CA TRP A 243 -10.85 31.29 1.90
C TRP A 243 -9.69 30.55 1.23
N GLY A 244 -8.59 31.25 0.93
CA GLY A 244 -7.41 30.65 0.29
C GLY A 244 -6.77 29.59 1.18
N VAL A 245 -6.58 29.89 2.47
CA VAL A 245 -6.03 28.93 3.44
C VAL A 245 -6.97 27.73 3.58
N ALA A 246 -8.28 27.98 3.64
CA ALA A 246 -9.27 26.92 3.81
C ALA A 246 -9.31 25.93 2.62
N THR A 247 -9.28 26.46 1.40
CA THR A 247 -9.22 25.63 0.19
C THR A 247 -7.91 24.87 0.07
N ALA A 248 -6.78 25.47 0.47
CA ALA A 248 -5.48 24.81 0.46
C ALA A 248 -5.43 23.60 1.43
N ILE A 249 -6.04 23.71 2.61
CA ILE A 249 -6.14 22.61 3.58
C ILE A 249 -6.93 21.44 3.01
N ASP A 250 -8.09 21.72 2.41
CA ASP A 250 -8.97 20.71 1.82
C ASP A 250 -8.31 20.01 0.63
N LEU A 251 -7.65 20.77 -0.27
CA LEU A 251 -6.89 20.21 -1.40
C LEU A 251 -5.66 19.40 -0.96
N ALA A 252 -5.08 19.70 0.20
CA ALA A 252 -4.02 18.88 0.80
C ALA A 252 -4.54 17.55 1.38
N GLY A 253 -5.86 17.28 1.29
CA GLY A 253 -6.49 16.07 1.80
C GLY A 253 -6.61 16.03 3.32
N ARG A 254 -6.59 17.20 3.98
CA ARG A 254 -6.81 17.32 5.43
C ARG A 254 -8.26 17.72 5.68
N ASP A 255 -8.85 17.18 6.75
CA ASP A 255 -10.20 17.58 7.13
C ASP A 255 -10.18 18.94 7.85
N ILE A 256 -10.56 19.98 7.10
CA ILE A 256 -10.60 21.34 7.62
C ILE A 256 -11.65 21.54 8.71
N LEU A 257 -12.77 20.81 8.65
CA LEU A 257 -13.84 20.96 9.64
C LEU A 257 -13.38 20.45 10.99
N ASP A 258 -12.73 19.28 11.02
CA ASP A 258 -12.10 18.74 12.22
C ASP A 258 -10.98 19.65 12.76
N ALA A 259 -10.18 20.24 11.86
CA ALA A 259 -9.15 21.18 12.23
C ALA A 259 -9.71 22.45 12.91
N VAL A 260 -10.78 23.03 12.37
CA VAL A 260 -11.47 24.17 12.99
C VAL A 260 -12.07 23.76 14.32
N ASN A 261 -12.75 22.61 14.39
CA ASN A 261 -13.33 22.09 15.63
C ASN A 261 -12.28 21.90 16.71
N THR A 262 -11.11 21.35 16.37
CA THR A 262 -9.98 21.18 17.31
C THR A 262 -9.37 22.52 17.73
N SER A 263 -9.50 23.57 16.91
CA SER A 263 -9.09 24.92 17.28
C SER A 263 -10.04 25.58 18.29
N VAL A 264 -11.34 25.23 18.25
CA VAL A 264 -12.38 25.70 19.18
C VAL A 264 -12.38 24.88 20.47
N ASN A 265 -12.35 23.55 20.32
CA ASN A 265 -12.37 22.56 21.38
C ASN A 265 -11.04 21.79 21.33
N PRO A 266 -10.06 22.17 22.17
CA PRO A 266 -8.76 21.50 22.18
C PRO A 266 -8.88 19.99 22.34
N LYS A 267 -8.02 19.26 21.62
CA LYS A 267 -7.95 17.81 21.65
C LYS A 267 -6.87 17.37 22.63
N VAL A 268 -7.14 16.30 23.37
CA VAL A 268 -6.14 15.69 24.26
C VAL A 268 -5.51 14.50 23.55
N ILE A 269 -4.17 14.49 23.50
CA ILE A 269 -3.36 13.43 22.91
C ILE A 269 -2.55 12.77 24.02
N ASP A 270 -2.66 11.45 24.14
CA ASP A 270 -1.85 10.67 25.09
C ASP A 270 -0.40 10.55 24.58
N CYS A 271 0.55 10.80 25.46
CA CYS A 271 1.98 10.69 25.23
C CYS A 271 2.58 9.73 26.28
N PRO A 272 2.98 8.50 25.91
CA PRO A 272 3.00 7.94 24.56
C PRO A 272 1.63 7.44 24.09
N ASN A 273 1.43 7.41 22.77
CA ASN A 273 0.17 6.93 22.20
C ASN A 273 0.04 5.40 22.42
N PRO A 274 -1.05 4.92 23.06
CA PRO A 274 -1.26 3.49 23.32
C PRO A 274 -1.22 2.60 22.08
N THR A 275 -1.63 3.14 20.93
CA THR A 275 -1.65 2.41 19.64
C THR A 275 -0.25 2.15 19.08
N LEU A 276 0.73 3.00 19.42
CA LEU A 276 2.12 2.91 18.96
C LEU A 276 2.97 1.91 19.76
N GLY A 277 2.36 1.14 20.67
CA GLY A 277 2.95 -0.05 21.29
C GLY A 277 3.78 0.18 22.56
N ARG A 278 4.04 1.44 22.95
CA ARG A 278 4.68 1.77 24.24
C ARG A 278 3.66 2.37 25.20
N PRO A 279 3.42 1.79 26.39
CA PRO A 279 2.45 2.32 27.35
C PRO A 279 2.98 3.50 28.18
N THR A 280 4.30 3.61 28.35
CA THR A 280 4.97 4.61 29.18
C THR A 280 6.22 5.18 28.50
N ILE A 281 6.61 6.39 28.90
CA ILE A 281 7.91 6.99 28.60
C ILE A 281 8.85 6.63 29.74
N ASP A 282 9.84 5.80 29.43
CA ASP A 282 10.79 5.29 30.41
C ASP A 282 12.07 6.13 30.38
N ALA A 283 12.49 6.64 31.54
CA ALA A 283 13.73 7.40 31.69
C ALA A 283 14.38 7.10 33.04
N VAL A 284 15.69 7.36 33.17
CA VAL A 284 16.46 7.08 34.40
C VAL A 284 16.98 8.39 34.96
N ALA A 285 16.70 8.67 36.23
CA ALA A 285 17.23 9.84 36.93
C ALA A 285 18.72 9.66 37.28
N LYS A 286 19.43 10.72 37.68
CA LYS A 286 20.88 10.66 37.97
C LYS A 286 21.25 9.71 39.12
N ASP A 287 20.30 9.40 40.00
CA ASP A 287 20.45 8.41 41.07
C ASP A 287 20.33 6.95 40.60
N GLY A 288 20.14 6.73 39.30
CA GLY A 288 20.10 5.40 38.69
C GLY A 288 18.74 4.70 38.78
N ILE A 289 17.70 5.40 39.27
CA ILE A 289 16.35 4.85 39.39
C ILE A 289 15.53 5.19 38.15
N GLN A 290 14.91 4.17 37.57
CA GLN A 290 14.02 4.32 36.43
C GLN A 290 12.67 4.90 36.87
N LEU A 291 12.14 5.81 36.06
CA LEU A 291 10.78 6.32 36.16
C LEU A 291 10.04 6.06 34.86
N LYS A 292 8.76 5.70 34.98
CA LYS A 292 7.85 5.47 33.86
C LYS A 292 6.76 6.53 33.91
N ALA A 293 6.81 7.47 32.98
CA ALA A 293 5.89 8.60 32.95
C ALA A 293 4.84 8.43 31.85
N ARG A 294 3.65 8.97 32.09
CA ARG A 294 2.59 9.15 31.09
C ARG A 294 2.16 10.61 31.12
N ALA A 295 1.98 11.21 29.96
CA ALA A 295 1.54 12.59 29.83
C ALA A 295 0.32 12.69 28.91
N ARG A 296 -0.51 13.70 29.16
CA ARG A 296 -1.60 14.14 28.30
C ARG A 296 -1.26 15.51 27.75
N VAL A 297 -1.21 15.62 26.43
CA VAL A 297 -0.89 16.86 25.73
C VAL A 297 -2.18 17.45 25.20
N THR A 298 -2.58 18.60 25.73
CA THR A 298 -3.74 19.34 25.21
C THR A 298 -3.26 20.23 24.08
N VAL A 299 -3.72 19.94 22.86
CA VAL A 299 -3.34 20.68 21.66
C VAL A 299 -4.54 21.35 21.02
N ARG A 300 -4.28 22.47 20.34
CA ARG A 300 -5.23 23.09 19.41
C ARG A 300 -4.60 23.16 18.03
N THR A 301 -5.42 23.09 16.98
CA THR A 301 -4.89 23.17 15.61
C THR A 301 -4.47 24.59 15.26
N ASN A 302 -3.28 24.73 14.69
CA ASN A 302 -2.81 25.97 14.08
C ASN A 302 -3.17 25.95 12.59
N LEU A 303 -4.27 26.62 12.22
CA LEU A 303 -4.82 26.59 10.86
C LEU A 303 -3.83 27.11 9.81
N ALA A 304 -2.98 28.08 10.15
CA ALA A 304 -2.00 28.64 9.22
C ALA A 304 -0.85 27.66 8.88
N ARG A 305 -0.56 26.70 9.77
CA ARG A 305 0.52 25.71 9.61
C ARG A 305 0.02 24.30 9.36
N LEU A 306 -1.28 24.12 9.17
CA LEU A 306 -1.88 22.80 8.97
C LEU A 306 -1.41 22.12 7.68
N VAL A 307 -1.12 22.91 6.64
CA VAL A 307 -0.51 22.43 5.39
C VAL A 307 1.00 22.51 5.51
N GLY A 308 1.67 21.36 5.44
CA GLY A 308 3.13 21.25 5.54
C GLY A 308 3.69 21.18 6.97
N GLY A 309 2.86 21.39 7.99
CA GLY A 309 3.25 21.20 9.39
C GLY A 309 3.32 19.71 9.78
N ALA A 310 4.17 19.42 10.77
CA ALA A 310 4.29 18.09 11.34
C ALA A 310 3.03 17.67 12.12
N THR A 311 2.70 16.37 12.09
CA THR A 311 1.47 15.80 12.66
C THR A 311 1.59 15.47 14.15
N GLU A 312 0.51 14.93 14.73
CA GLU A 312 0.42 14.51 16.15
C GLU A 312 1.59 13.61 16.56
N GLU A 313 2.06 12.72 15.69
CA GLU A 313 3.18 11.81 15.96
C GLU A 313 4.47 12.57 16.29
N THR A 314 4.73 13.68 15.60
CA THR A 314 5.90 14.51 15.85
C THR A 314 5.78 15.27 17.17
N VAL A 315 4.56 15.71 17.52
CA VAL A 315 4.28 16.33 18.82
C VAL A 315 4.55 15.31 19.95
N VAL A 316 4.02 14.09 19.84
CA VAL A 316 4.23 13.02 20.82
C VAL A 316 5.72 12.68 20.96
N ALA A 317 6.45 12.58 19.86
CA ALA A 317 7.88 12.28 19.89
C ALA A 317 8.70 13.39 20.59
N ARG A 318 8.45 14.66 20.25
CA ARG A 318 9.16 15.81 20.84
C ARG A 318 8.82 16.00 22.32
N VAL A 319 7.55 15.83 22.70
CA VAL A 319 7.13 15.86 24.10
C VAL A 319 7.76 14.69 24.86
N GLY A 320 7.76 13.48 24.27
CA GLY A 320 8.41 12.31 24.86
C GLY A 320 9.91 12.52 25.09
N GLU A 321 10.63 13.06 24.10
CA GLU A 321 12.04 13.43 24.24
C GLU A 321 12.26 14.47 25.35
N GLY A 322 11.40 15.48 25.41
CA GLY A 322 11.44 16.49 26.47
C GLY A 322 11.27 15.87 27.86
N ILE A 323 10.32 14.95 28.02
CA ILE A 323 10.06 14.25 29.29
C ILE A 323 11.28 13.41 29.68
N VAL A 324 11.84 12.62 28.75
CA VAL A 324 13.05 11.81 28.99
C VAL A 324 14.21 12.70 29.43
N SER A 325 14.43 13.82 28.73
CA SER A 325 15.49 14.77 29.04
C SER A 325 15.29 15.42 30.43
N SER A 326 14.06 15.75 30.80
CA SER A 326 13.74 16.34 32.10
C SER A 326 13.97 15.35 33.25
N ILE A 327 13.53 14.10 33.09
CA ILE A 327 13.76 13.05 34.10
C ILE A 327 15.26 12.74 34.22
N GLY A 328 15.96 12.59 33.10
CA GLY A 328 17.41 12.30 33.10
C GLY A 328 18.26 13.42 33.67
N SER A 329 17.75 14.66 33.69
CA SER A 329 18.44 15.80 34.28
C SER A 329 18.19 15.94 35.79
N ALA A 330 17.20 15.24 36.34
CA ALA A 330 16.86 15.30 37.76
C ALA A 330 17.92 14.61 38.62
N ASP A 331 18.22 15.20 39.77
CA ASP A 331 19.25 14.68 40.69
C ASP A 331 18.82 13.38 41.37
N SER A 332 17.52 13.22 41.64
CA SER A 332 16.94 11.99 42.18
C SER A 332 15.52 11.76 41.67
N HIS A 333 15.08 10.50 41.69
CA HIS A 333 13.70 10.12 41.38
C HIS A 333 12.69 10.76 42.35
N ALA A 334 13.08 10.93 43.62
CA ALA A 334 12.23 11.54 44.65
C ALA A 334 11.86 12.99 44.30
N LYS A 335 12.81 13.76 43.74
CA LYS A 335 12.56 15.15 43.29
C LYS A 335 11.54 15.23 42.16
N VAL A 336 11.52 14.22 41.28
CA VAL A 336 10.53 14.12 40.19
C VAL A 336 9.14 13.80 40.74
N LEU A 337 9.06 12.88 41.72
CA LEU A 337 7.79 12.52 42.37
C LEU A 337 7.23 13.64 43.25
N GLU A 338 8.09 14.44 43.88
CA GLU A 338 7.70 15.59 44.68
C GLU A 338 7.06 16.70 43.84
N ASN A 339 7.53 16.88 42.59
CA ASN A 339 7.01 17.91 41.70
C ASN A 339 7.00 17.47 40.22
N PRO A 340 6.02 16.65 39.79
CA PRO A 340 5.90 16.20 38.40
C PRO A 340 5.66 17.36 37.41
N ASP A 341 5.04 18.45 37.86
CA ASP A 341 4.78 19.66 37.06
C ASP A 341 6.07 20.37 36.61
N ALA A 342 7.20 20.12 37.29
CA ALA A 342 8.49 20.62 36.84
C ALA A 342 8.86 20.06 35.46
N ILE A 343 8.47 18.81 35.17
CA ILE A 343 8.68 18.19 33.86
C ILE A 343 7.89 18.96 32.80
N SER A 344 6.58 19.14 32.98
CA SER A 344 5.74 19.78 31.97
C SER A 344 6.19 21.21 31.67
N LYS A 345 6.56 21.99 32.69
CA LYS A 345 7.11 23.35 32.52
C LYS A 345 8.44 23.36 31.76
N ALA A 346 9.37 22.46 32.09
CA ALA A 346 10.65 22.36 31.41
C ALA A 346 10.50 21.95 29.93
N VAL A 347 9.52 21.10 29.64
CA VAL A 347 9.18 20.60 28.30
C VAL A 347 8.50 21.69 27.47
N LEU A 348 7.51 22.40 28.02
CA LEU A 348 6.82 23.52 27.37
C LEU A 348 7.76 24.68 27.02
N ALA A 349 8.73 24.99 27.89
CA ALA A 349 9.68 26.10 27.68
C ALA A 349 10.57 25.93 26.43
N ARG A 350 10.66 24.73 25.85
CA ARG A 350 11.46 24.43 24.66
C ARG A 350 10.78 24.75 23.32
N GLY A 351 9.49 25.14 23.31
CA GLY A 351 8.78 25.50 22.07
C GLY A 351 8.63 24.32 21.10
N LEU A 352 8.16 23.18 21.60
CA LEU A 352 8.10 21.91 20.89
C LEU A 352 7.10 21.87 19.71
N ASP A 353 6.20 22.84 19.68
CA ASP A 353 5.18 23.09 18.66
C ASP A 353 5.70 23.90 17.46
N SER A 354 6.96 24.32 17.47
CA SER A 354 7.57 25.00 16.32
C SER A 354 7.58 24.10 15.07
N GLY A 355 6.89 24.54 14.01
CA GLY A 355 6.78 23.80 12.75
C GLY A 355 5.83 22.61 12.76
N THR A 356 4.97 22.46 13.77
CA THR A 356 3.89 21.46 13.78
C THR A 356 2.57 22.10 13.34
N ALA A 357 1.59 21.25 13.00
CA ALA A 357 0.21 21.67 12.71
C ALA A 357 -0.59 22.04 13.99
N TYR A 358 0.01 21.93 15.17
CA TYR A 358 -0.65 22.05 16.46
C TYR A 358 0.09 23.03 17.36
N GLU A 359 -0.65 23.83 18.11
CA GLU A 359 -0.14 24.62 19.22
C GLU A 359 -0.40 23.87 20.52
N ILE A 360 0.61 23.75 21.37
CA ILE A 360 0.50 23.02 22.64
C ILE A 360 0.01 24.01 23.71
N LEU A 361 -1.16 23.72 24.30
CA LEU A 361 -1.73 24.53 25.38
C LEU A 361 -1.23 24.09 26.75
N SER A 362 -1.26 22.78 27.01
CA SER A 362 -0.77 22.19 28.25
C SER A 362 -0.15 20.83 28.01
N ILE A 363 0.77 20.46 28.91
CA ILE A 363 1.29 19.12 29.05
C ILE A 363 1.04 18.74 30.50
N ASP A 364 0.19 17.75 30.72
CA ASP A 364 -0.21 17.31 32.05
C ASP A 364 0.40 15.92 32.28
N ILE A 365 1.18 15.76 33.36
CA ILE A 365 1.73 14.44 33.70
C ILE A 365 0.60 13.63 34.36
N ALA A 366 0.12 12.60 33.65
CA ALA A 366 -0.99 11.79 34.08
C ALA A 366 -0.59 10.77 35.15
N ASP A 367 0.63 10.24 35.07
CA ASP A 367 1.15 9.24 35.99
C ASP A 367 2.69 9.17 35.96
N VAL A 368 3.30 8.82 37.09
CA VAL A 368 4.75 8.59 37.23
C VAL A 368 5.00 7.42 38.17
N ASP A 369 5.35 6.27 37.61
CA ASP A 369 5.69 5.07 38.36
C ASP A 369 7.21 4.91 38.55
N VAL A 370 7.61 4.41 39.71
CA VAL A 370 9.00 3.99 39.96
C VAL A 370 9.24 2.61 39.37
N GLY A 371 10.24 2.52 38.50
CA GLY A 371 10.68 1.28 37.86
C GLY A 371 11.81 0.58 38.62
N VAL A 372 12.75 0.03 37.86
CA VAL A 372 13.90 -0.71 38.43
C VAL A 372 15.04 0.24 38.75
N ASN A 373 15.82 -0.07 39.79
CA ASN A 373 17.10 0.58 40.01
C ASN A 373 18.13 0.02 39.02
N ILE A 374 18.30 0.73 37.91
CA ILE A 374 19.24 0.38 36.84
C ILE A 374 20.68 0.47 37.37
N GLY A 375 20.98 1.45 38.24
CA GLY A 375 22.30 1.58 38.87
C GLY A 375 22.71 0.34 39.65
N ALA A 376 21.82 -0.17 40.51
CA ALA A 376 22.07 -1.39 41.28
C ALA A 376 22.22 -2.63 40.39
N LYS A 377 21.39 -2.74 39.35
CA LYS A 377 21.46 -3.86 38.40
C LYS A 377 22.75 -3.86 37.59
N LEU A 378 23.19 -2.70 37.11
CA LEU A 378 24.47 -2.58 36.41
C LEU A 378 25.66 -2.92 37.33
N GLN A 379 25.60 -2.56 38.62
CA GLN A 379 26.62 -2.94 39.60
C GLN A 379 26.63 -4.45 39.85
N GLU A 380 25.46 -5.09 39.94
CA GLU A 380 25.35 -6.55 40.07
C GLU A 380 25.91 -7.26 38.83
N ASP A 381 25.51 -6.82 37.63
CA ASP A 381 25.98 -7.37 36.35
C ASP A 381 27.51 -7.24 36.22
N GLN A 382 28.06 -6.09 36.63
CA GLN A 382 29.50 -5.84 36.66
C GLN A 382 30.21 -6.76 37.66
N ALA A 383 29.69 -6.89 38.88
CA ALA A 383 30.25 -7.76 39.91
C ALA A 383 30.23 -9.24 39.49
N GLN A 384 29.17 -9.70 38.83
CA GLN A 384 29.09 -11.05 38.27
C GLN A 384 30.10 -11.26 37.15
N ALA A 385 30.30 -10.27 36.28
CA ALA A 385 31.32 -10.33 35.23
C ALA A 385 32.73 -10.40 35.84
N ASP A 386 33.02 -9.56 36.83
CA ASP A 386 34.32 -9.53 37.53
C ASP A 386 34.59 -10.84 38.27
N MET A 387 33.56 -11.42 38.93
CA MET A 387 33.63 -12.73 39.58
C MET A 387 33.99 -13.83 38.57
N LYS A 388 33.35 -13.85 37.39
CA LYS A 388 33.64 -14.82 36.32
C LYS A 388 35.09 -14.70 35.83
N VAL A 389 35.58 -13.47 35.66
CA VAL A 389 36.97 -13.22 35.25
C VAL A 389 37.95 -13.67 36.34
N ALA A 390 37.65 -13.39 37.61
CA ALA A 390 38.47 -13.82 38.75
C ALA A 390 38.51 -15.35 38.86
N GLN A 391 37.37 -16.03 38.71
CA GLN A 391 37.28 -17.49 38.68
C GLN A 391 38.08 -18.09 37.52
N ALA A 392 37.96 -17.52 36.32
CA ALA A 392 38.74 -17.98 35.16
C ALA A 392 40.25 -17.80 35.36
N ARG A 393 40.68 -16.71 36.00
CA ARG A 393 42.10 -16.48 36.35
C ARG A 393 42.58 -17.47 37.41
N ALA A 394 41.76 -17.76 38.43
CA ALA A 394 42.09 -18.73 39.46
C ALA A 394 42.22 -20.15 38.86
N GLU A 395 41.30 -20.54 37.98
CA GLU A 395 41.34 -21.83 37.29
C GLU A 395 42.57 -21.92 36.37
N LYS A 396 42.90 -20.85 35.64
CA LYS A 396 44.13 -20.78 34.83
C LYS A 396 45.39 -20.95 35.69
N GLN A 397 45.46 -20.27 36.83
CA GLN A 397 46.61 -20.41 37.74
C GLN A 397 46.70 -21.83 38.32
N ARG A 398 45.57 -22.42 38.70
CA ARG A 398 45.51 -23.80 39.17
C ARG A 398 45.99 -24.78 38.10
N ALA A 399 45.54 -24.61 36.86
CA ALA A 399 45.97 -25.43 35.73
C ALA A 399 47.48 -25.28 35.46
N LEU A 400 48.01 -24.06 35.53
CA LEU A 400 49.46 -23.80 35.40
C LEU A 400 50.25 -24.45 36.53
N ALA A 401 49.81 -24.33 37.79
CA ALA A 401 50.49 -24.94 38.93
C ALA A 401 50.54 -26.48 38.79
N VAL A 402 49.44 -27.10 38.36
CA VAL A 402 49.39 -28.55 38.09
C VAL A 402 50.32 -28.90 36.92
N ALA A 403 50.35 -28.11 35.85
CA ALA A 403 51.25 -28.34 34.72
C ALA A 403 52.72 -28.26 35.16
N THR A 404 53.10 -27.25 35.93
CA THR A 404 54.45 -27.10 36.50
C THR A 404 54.80 -28.26 37.44
N GLU A 405 53.87 -28.73 38.26
CA GLU A 405 54.09 -29.92 39.11
C GLU A 405 54.36 -31.17 38.26
N GLN A 406 53.62 -31.37 37.16
CA GLN A 406 53.84 -32.48 36.24
C GLN A 406 55.17 -32.35 35.48
N GLU A 407 55.55 -31.14 35.06
CA GLU A 407 56.85 -30.87 34.46
C GLU A 407 57.99 -31.23 35.43
N HIS A 408 57.92 -30.80 36.69
CA HIS A 408 58.92 -31.17 37.70
C HIS A 408 58.96 -32.67 38.00
N LYS A 409 57.80 -33.36 38.00
CA LYS A 409 57.77 -34.83 38.13
C LYS A 409 58.43 -35.50 36.94
N ALA A 410 58.14 -35.05 35.72
CA ALA A 410 58.76 -35.56 34.50
C ALA A 410 60.27 -35.31 34.49
N GLU A 411 60.71 -34.12 34.94
CA GLU A 411 62.12 -33.77 35.08
C GLU A 411 62.83 -34.62 36.14
N ALA A 412 62.20 -34.82 37.30
CA ALA A 412 62.72 -35.71 38.34
C ALA A 412 62.82 -37.16 37.83
N GLN A 413 61.84 -37.64 37.07
CA GLN A 413 61.89 -38.96 36.43
C GLN A 413 63.01 -39.05 35.39
N LYS A 414 63.17 -38.02 34.55
CA LYS A 414 64.27 -37.94 33.57
C LYS A 414 65.63 -37.96 34.26
N ASN A 415 65.81 -37.17 35.32
CA ASN A 415 67.05 -37.13 36.11
C ASN A 415 67.31 -38.48 36.80
N ARG A 416 66.28 -39.12 37.36
CA ARG A 416 66.40 -40.49 37.88
C ARG A 416 66.84 -41.47 36.79
N ALA A 417 66.27 -41.38 35.59
CA ALA A 417 66.67 -42.24 34.47
C ALA A 417 68.15 -42.01 34.08
N LEU A 418 68.63 -40.75 34.11
CA LEU A 418 70.04 -40.43 33.89
C LEU A 418 70.95 -41.03 34.99
N VAL A 419 70.55 -40.94 36.26
CA VAL A 419 71.28 -41.58 37.37
C VAL A 419 71.33 -43.08 37.18
N VAL A 420 70.21 -43.73 36.86
CA VAL A 420 70.17 -45.18 36.60
C VAL A 420 71.04 -45.57 35.40
N LEU A 421 71.08 -44.76 34.34
CA LEU A 421 71.97 -44.99 33.20
C LEU A 421 73.45 -44.91 33.60
N ALA A 422 73.83 -43.92 34.43
CA ALA A 422 75.18 -43.78 34.95
C ALA A 422 75.54 -44.91 35.93
N GLU A 423 74.63 -45.29 36.83
CA GLU A 423 74.81 -46.43 37.73
C GLU A 423 74.97 -47.73 36.95
N ALA A 424 74.28 -47.91 35.83
CA ALA A 424 74.44 -49.07 34.96
C ALA A 424 75.84 -49.16 34.31
N GLU A 425 76.61 -48.07 34.25
CA GLU A 425 78.01 -48.10 33.84
C GLU A 425 78.91 -48.75 34.89
N VAL A 426 78.56 -48.70 36.18
CA VAL A 426 79.37 -49.29 37.26
C VAL A 426 79.45 -50.82 37.16
N PRO A 427 78.34 -51.58 36.98
CA PRO A 427 78.42 -53.01 36.71
C PRO A 427 79.17 -53.34 35.42
N LYS A 428 79.05 -52.53 34.37
CA LYS A 428 79.77 -52.75 33.11
C LYS A 428 81.28 -52.57 33.31
N ALA A 429 81.68 -51.51 33.98
CA ALA A 429 83.08 -51.25 34.33
C ALA A 429 83.64 -52.32 35.29
N MET A 430 82.86 -52.78 36.27
CA MET A 430 83.25 -53.92 37.12
C MET A 430 83.40 -55.21 36.31
N ALA A 431 82.47 -55.50 35.40
CA ALA A 431 82.54 -56.67 34.53
C ALA A 431 83.77 -56.62 33.61
N GLU A 432 84.15 -55.43 33.15
CA GLU A 432 85.38 -55.20 32.40
C GLU A 432 86.62 -55.39 33.29
N ALA A 433 86.63 -54.88 34.52
CA ALA A 433 87.71 -55.09 35.49
C ALA A 433 87.91 -56.58 35.86
N PHE A 434 86.83 -57.36 35.95
CA PHE A 434 86.92 -58.82 36.10
C PHE A 434 87.51 -59.50 34.87
N ARG A 435 87.12 -59.08 33.65
CA ARG A 435 87.67 -59.65 32.40
C ARG A 435 89.14 -59.29 32.20
N SER A 436 89.55 -58.08 32.56
CA SER A 436 90.93 -57.62 32.45
C SER A 436 91.84 -58.13 33.57
N GLY A 437 91.31 -58.88 34.53
CA GLY A 437 92.06 -59.49 35.64
C GLY A 437 92.42 -58.51 36.77
N ASN A 438 91.85 -57.31 36.79
CA ASN A 438 92.17 -56.27 37.78
C ASN A 438 91.37 -56.41 39.09
N LEU A 439 90.32 -57.24 39.11
CA LEU A 439 89.52 -57.52 40.31
C LEU A 439 89.31 -59.03 40.48
N GLY A 440 89.66 -59.58 41.65
CA GLY A 440 89.51 -61.01 41.97
C GLY A 440 88.16 -61.37 42.58
N ILE A 441 87.78 -62.65 42.51
CA ILE A 441 86.53 -63.18 43.10
C ILE A 441 86.48 -62.92 44.62
N MET A 442 87.61 -63.11 45.32
CA MET A 442 87.70 -62.89 46.77
C MET A 442 87.53 -61.42 47.16
N ASP A 443 87.98 -60.48 46.31
CA ASP A 443 87.83 -59.04 46.55
C ASP A 443 86.37 -58.59 46.39
N PHE A 444 85.65 -59.15 45.41
CA PHE A 444 84.22 -58.90 45.24
C PHE A 444 83.38 -59.41 46.41
N TYR A 445 83.68 -60.61 46.92
CA TYR A 445 83.02 -61.13 48.12
C TYR A 445 83.28 -60.26 49.35
N ARG A 446 84.51 -59.72 49.52
CA ARG A 446 84.79 -58.75 50.59
C ARG A 446 84.00 -57.46 50.42
N MET A 447 83.94 -56.90 49.20
CA MET A 447 83.15 -55.70 48.91
C MET A 447 81.67 -55.93 49.23
N LYS A 448 81.09 -57.06 48.79
CA LYS A 448 79.70 -57.43 49.11
C LYS A 448 79.46 -57.58 50.62
N ASN A 449 80.40 -58.16 51.35
CA ASN A 449 80.26 -58.28 52.81
C ASN A 449 80.28 -56.91 53.50
N ILE A 450 81.17 -56.01 53.08
CA ILE A 450 81.22 -54.64 53.61
C ILE A 450 79.94 -53.86 53.26
N GLN A 451 79.44 -54.01 52.03
CA GLN A 451 78.15 -53.41 51.63
C GLN A 451 76.99 -53.97 52.46
N ALA A 452 76.93 -55.29 52.66
CA ALA A 452 75.89 -55.91 53.49
C ALA A 452 75.95 -55.44 54.96
N ASP A 453 77.15 -55.28 55.52
CA ASP A 453 77.33 -54.76 56.89
C ASP A 453 76.92 -53.28 56.97
N THR A 454 77.21 -52.50 55.93
CA THR A 454 76.79 -51.10 55.82
C THR A 454 75.26 -50.99 55.69
N SER A 455 74.64 -51.77 54.79
CA SER A 455 73.18 -51.83 54.66
C SER A 455 72.47 -52.25 55.94
N MET A 456 73.02 -53.23 56.68
CA MET A 456 72.48 -53.59 57.99
C MET A 456 72.57 -52.42 58.97
N ARG A 457 73.72 -51.72 59.03
CA ARG A 457 73.88 -50.55 59.91
C ARG A 457 72.94 -49.41 59.55
N ASP A 458 72.76 -49.11 58.27
CA ASP A 458 71.84 -48.06 57.81
C ASP A 458 70.38 -48.42 58.14
N SER A 459 69.98 -49.69 57.95
CA SER A 459 68.62 -50.15 58.32
C SER A 459 68.33 -50.07 59.81
N ILE A 460 69.35 -50.28 60.66
CA ILE A 460 69.24 -50.13 62.12
C ILE A 460 69.21 -48.65 62.55
N ALA A 461 69.81 -47.77 61.76
CA ALA A 461 69.82 -46.32 62.00
C ALA A 461 68.50 -45.65 61.58
N ASP A 462 67.89 -46.09 60.48
CA ASP A 462 66.58 -45.59 60.00
C ASP A 462 65.43 -45.98 60.94
N ASP A 463 65.49 -47.14 61.62
CA ASP A 463 64.45 -47.61 62.55
C ASP A 463 64.39 -46.81 63.88
N LYS A 464 65.24 -45.78 64.04
CA LYS A 464 65.32 -44.91 65.24
C LYS A 464 64.91 -43.46 65.02
N ASN A 465 64.45 -43.09 63.82
CA ASN A 465 63.80 -41.81 63.51
C ASN A 465 62.37 -42.05 63.00
#